data_AF-A0A7M5UWC4-F1
#
_entry.id   AF-A0A7M5UWC4-F1
#
_cell.length_a   1.000
_cell.length_b   1.000
_cell.length_c   1.000
_cell.angle_alpha   90.00
_cell.angle_beta   90.00
_cell.angle_gamma   90.00
#
_symmetry.space_group_name_H-M   'P 1'
#
loop_
_entity.id
_entity.type
_entity.pdbx_description
1 polymer ?
#
loop_
_entity_poly.entity_id
_entity_poly.type
_entity_poly.pdbx_seq_one_letter_code
_entity_poly.pdbx_strand_id
1 'polypeptide(L)'
;MDRRSLSFDHSCSEGEEEDCFQDEDPKARFERYLKSFQSSKMMEDGYNTFQIQKEVRNMKLDFEDQMRLKTDQIMKMGDILNKIRNENEETNSTLKKQLKMKDERLIKVEERLRLNEEVLVKMRRDAEIKEIRITEQLKTKDEKLAKLERKLKDTKENLNKFKAENEAVLHRLEKSVDEKNTRFSIQMEAKDEKIVKIEAKLEKNERRTKENEEDLLQLRDECGIKDQQLAVLDRGLTMSKKMAQSLLTTPQCPFTWEITDFVSKFDDAREFNNRIHSPSFFCLEGYKGMLKVYLNGNGNYTGTHITATFDLVPGPFDDMLTWPMSYDRFSFKFCINGADIASQTIKRSAGEGRWKDDYTRPEDEQKGSGGWGTTISHRKLPKIFEDDTITFIFEIE
;
A
#
# COMPACT_ATOMS: atom_id res chain seq x y z
N MET A 1 66.09 5.95 67.35
CA MET A 1 66.77 7.03 68.10
C MET A 1 66.70 6.68 69.57
N ASP A 2 67.76 6.97 70.30
CA ASP A 2 67.97 6.84 71.76
C ASP A 2 68.36 5.48 72.34
N ARG A 3 69.66 5.18 72.22
CA ARG A 3 70.45 4.71 73.36
C ARG A 3 71.28 5.90 73.90
N ARG A 4 70.96 6.36 75.11
CA ARG A 4 71.91 7.08 75.96
C ARG A 4 72.90 6.07 76.54
N SER A 5 74.17 6.28 76.24
CA SER A 5 75.32 5.76 76.97
C SER A 5 75.47 6.50 78.30
N LEU A 6 75.62 5.76 79.41
CA LEU A 6 76.17 6.28 80.66
C LEU A 6 77.55 5.65 80.83
N SER A 7 78.55 6.52 80.75
CA SER A 7 79.95 6.29 81.06
C SER A 7 80.14 6.14 82.57
N PHE A 8 80.96 5.17 82.94
CA PHE A 8 81.56 5.03 84.26
C PHE A 8 82.92 5.71 84.19
N ASP A 9 83.15 6.76 84.98
CA ASP A 9 84.51 7.22 85.31
C ASP A 9 84.68 7.11 86.83
N HIS A 10 85.69 6.34 87.21
CA HIS A 10 86.28 6.30 88.53
C HIS A 10 87.12 7.57 88.74
N SER A 11 86.98 8.20 89.91
CA SER A 11 88.13 8.79 90.57
C SER A 11 87.87 8.83 92.07
N CYS A 12 88.77 8.15 92.78
CA CYS A 12 88.84 7.92 94.21
C CYS A 12 88.64 9.17 95.08
N SER A 13 87.93 8.93 96.16
CA SER A 13 87.83 9.71 97.38
C SER A 13 89.12 9.64 98.22
N GLU A 14 89.33 10.75 98.95
CA GLU A 14 89.89 10.84 100.32
C GLU A 14 91.38 10.49 100.46
N GLY A 15 92.20 11.17 101.26
CA GLY A 15 91.95 12.04 102.40
C GLY A 15 93.18 11.94 103.31
N GLU A 16 93.39 12.99 104.11
CA GLU A 16 93.90 12.98 105.49
C GLU A 16 95.16 12.13 105.75
N GLU A 17 96.33 12.78 105.78
CA GLU A 17 96.97 13.23 107.03
C GLU A 17 97.17 12.11 108.04
N GLU A 18 98.41 11.64 108.19
CA GLU A 18 98.90 11.27 109.51
C GLU A 18 100.44 11.37 109.58
N ASP A 19 100.86 12.16 110.55
CA ASP A 19 102.22 12.46 111.01
C ASP A 19 103.14 11.22 111.04
N CYS A 20 104.13 11.20 110.15
CA CYS A 20 105.30 10.37 110.34
C CYS A 20 106.36 11.14 111.13
N PHE A 21 106.35 10.88 112.44
CA PHE A 21 107.51 10.74 113.32
C PHE A 21 108.76 11.54 112.92
N GLN A 22 108.99 12.63 113.64
CA GLN A 22 110.31 13.23 113.79
C GLN A 22 111.26 12.20 114.45
N ASP A 23 111.91 11.36 113.65
CA ASP A 23 113.12 10.66 114.07
C ASP A 23 114.27 11.68 113.97
N GLU A 24 114.58 12.36 115.08
CA GLU A 24 115.94 12.86 115.25
C GLU A 24 116.87 11.65 115.08
N ASP A 25 117.63 11.63 113.97
CA ASP A 25 118.54 10.56 113.60
C ASP A 25 119.32 10.06 114.83
N PRO A 26 119.17 8.77 115.22
CA PRO A 26 119.90 8.18 116.33
C PRO A 26 121.40 8.43 116.25
N LYS A 27 121.93 8.53 115.01
CA LYS A 27 123.32 8.88 114.72
C LYS A 27 123.63 10.34 115.08
N ALA A 28 122.74 11.29 114.76
CA ALA A 28 122.89 12.71 115.09
C ALA A 28 122.81 13.00 116.60
N ARG A 29 122.02 12.23 117.35
CA ARG A 29 121.93 12.33 118.82
C ARG A 29 123.14 11.67 119.50
N PHE A 30 123.60 10.52 119.00
CA PHE A 30 124.84 9.87 119.44
C PHE A 30 126.06 10.75 119.16
N GLU A 31 126.09 11.48 118.02
CA GLU A 31 127.15 12.44 117.67
C GLU A 31 127.17 13.68 118.57
N ARG A 32 126.02 14.21 119.03
CA ARG A 32 125.97 15.29 120.05
C ARG A 32 126.52 14.82 121.41
N TYR A 33 126.20 13.59 121.82
CA TYR A 33 126.73 13.01 123.06
C TYR A 33 128.22 12.66 122.95
N LEU A 34 128.69 12.19 121.78
CA LEU A 34 130.12 11.99 121.52
C LEU A 34 130.89 13.32 121.61
N LYS A 35 130.31 14.42 121.11
CA LYS A 35 130.88 15.78 121.22
C LYS A 35 130.91 16.30 122.66
N SER A 36 129.91 16.01 123.49
CA SER A 36 129.96 16.39 124.91
C SER A 36 130.94 15.51 125.71
N PHE A 37 131.04 14.22 125.35
CA PHE A 37 131.99 13.27 125.93
C PHE A 37 133.45 13.56 125.54
N GLN A 38 133.69 14.15 124.36
CA GLN A 38 135.01 14.59 123.90
C GLN A 38 135.46 15.96 124.46
N SER A 39 134.60 16.75 125.11
CA SER A 39 134.98 18.08 125.63
C SER A 39 134.76 18.32 127.12
N SER A 40 134.29 17.34 127.90
CA SER A 40 134.33 17.45 129.36
C SER A 40 134.83 16.16 130.01
N LYS A 41 136.16 15.97 129.91
CA LYS A 41 136.96 15.00 130.66
C LYS A 41 138.32 15.63 131.02
N MET A 42 138.50 15.91 132.33
CA MET A 42 139.76 15.98 133.13
C MET A 42 140.67 17.22 132.88
N MET A 43 141.15 18.02 133.85
CA MET A 43 141.32 17.90 135.31
C MET A 43 141.92 16.54 135.71
N GLU A 44 143.26 16.50 135.77
CA GLU A 44 144.18 15.48 136.31
C GLU A 44 143.58 14.09 136.68
N ASP A 45 144.01 13.03 135.97
CA ASP A 45 143.62 11.60 136.03
C ASP A 45 142.87 11.05 137.29
N GLY A 46 141.52 10.93 137.24
CA GLY A 46 140.69 10.06 138.10
C GLY A 46 139.14 10.22 138.01
N TYR A 47 138.38 9.17 137.64
CA TYR A 47 136.92 9.15 137.32
C TYR A 47 136.05 8.42 138.37
N ASN A 48 134.72 8.66 138.43
CA ASN A 48 133.76 7.88 139.25
C ASN A 48 132.50 7.41 138.47
N THR A 49 132.11 6.14 138.66
CA THR A 49 131.42 5.21 137.73
C THR A 49 129.87 5.22 137.80
N PHE A 50 129.27 5.94 138.73
CA PHE A 50 127.84 5.83 139.05
C PHE A 50 126.90 6.54 138.04
N GLN A 51 127.38 7.61 137.38
CA GLN A 51 126.55 8.41 136.47
C GLN A 51 126.28 7.70 135.14
N ILE A 52 127.26 6.95 134.63
CA ILE A 52 127.18 6.21 133.36
C ILE A 52 126.16 5.07 133.45
N GLN A 53 126.09 4.37 134.59
CA GLN A 53 125.13 3.28 134.79
C GLN A 53 123.67 3.75 134.79
N LYS A 54 123.41 4.99 135.22
CA LYS A 54 122.07 5.58 135.24
C LYS A 54 121.59 5.93 133.83
N GLU A 55 122.46 6.51 133.01
CA GLU A 55 122.14 6.88 131.62
C GLU A 55 121.94 5.65 130.73
N VAL A 56 122.78 4.61 130.88
CA VAL A 56 122.60 3.34 130.15
C VAL A 56 121.28 2.66 130.49
N ARG A 57 120.83 2.74 131.76
CA ARG A 57 119.53 2.19 132.17
C ARG A 57 118.36 2.93 131.53
N ASN A 58 118.43 4.26 131.46
CA ASN A 58 117.40 5.06 130.81
C ASN A 58 117.34 4.84 129.30
N MET A 59 118.50 4.71 128.62
CA MET A 59 118.54 4.34 127.20
C MET A 59 117.93 2.96 126.94
N LYS A 60 118.15 2.00 127.85
CA LYS A 60 117.58 0.66 127.73
C LYS A 60 116.05 0.68 127.85
N LEU A 61 115.51 1.45 128.82
CA LEU A 61 114.06 1.60 128.99
C LEU A 61 113.41 2.29 127.78
N ASP A 62 114.01 3.35 127.26
CA ASP A 62 113.52 4.08 126.07
C ASP A 62 113.53 3.19 124.82
N PHE A 63 114.59 2.38 124.64
CA PHE A 63 114.67 1.42 123.56
C PHE A 63 113.63 0.28 123.70
N GLU A 64 113.40 -0.20 124.93
CA GLU A 64 112.36 -1.21 125.21
C GLU A 64 110.95 -0.67 124.92
N ASP A 65 110.68 0.60 125.23
CA ASP A 65 109.40 1.27 124.93
C ASP A 65 109.22 1.51 123.42
N GLN A 66 110.26 1.95 122.70
CA GLN A 66 110.21 2.04 121.23
C GLN A 66 109.98 0.68 120.56
N MET A 67 110.63 -0.38 121.07
CA MET A 67 110.42 -1.74 120.56
C MET A 67 109.00 -2.24 120.81
N ARG A 68 108.40 -1.91 121.96
CA ARG A 68 106.96 -2.18 122.19
C ARG A 68 106.09 -1.41 121.21
N LEU A 69 106.34 -0.11 121.01
CA LEU A 69 105.55 0.71 120.10
C LEU A 69 105.61 0.20 118.65
N LYS A 70 106.81 -0.17 118.16
CA LYS A 70 106.97 -0.80 116.84
C LYS A 70 106.29 -2.16 116.76
N THR A 71 106.32 -2.95 117.83
CA THR A 71 105.62 -4.24 117.87
C THR A 71 104.10 -4.04 117.77
N ASP A 72 103.55 -3.06 118.47
CA ASP A 72 102.12 -2.70 118.39
C ASP A 72 101.73 -2.17 117.01
N GLN A 73 102.58 -1.32 116.39
CA GLN A 73 102.37 -0.86 115.01
C GLN A 73 102.39 -2.03 114.02
N ILE A 74 103.31 -2.99 114.18
CA ILE A 74 103.36 -4.21 113.35
C ILE A 74 102.11 -5.06 113.53
N MET A 75 101.62 -5.23 114.77
CA MET A 75 100.37 -5.98 115.02
C MET A 75 99.16 -5.29 114.38
N LYS A 76 99.00 -3.97 114.57
CA LYS A 76 97.94 -3.19 113.91
C LYS A 76 97.98 -3.30 112.39
N MET A 77 99.18 -3.20 111.81
CA MET A 77 99.38 -3.37 110.36
C MET A 77 99.07 -4.81 109.92
N GLY A 78 99.40 -5.82 110.73
CA GLY A 78 99.01 -7.21 110.51
C GLY A 78 97.49 -7.42 110.51
N ASP A 79 96.77 -6.77 111.43
CA ASP A 79 95.31 -6.81 111.50
C ASP A 79 94.67 -6.14 110.28
N ILE A 80 95.20 -4.98 109.85
CA ILE A 80 94.76 -4.28 108.63
C ILE A 80 94.99 -5.16 107.40
N LEU A 81 96.17 -5.77 107.26
CA LEU A 81 96.49 -6.66 106.15
C LEU A 81 95.58 -7.90 106.11
N ASN A 82 95.26 -8.49 107.26
CA ASN A 82 94.32 -9.60 107.35
C ASN A 82 92.89 -9.17 106.95
N LYS A 83 92.46 -7.97 107.34
CA LYS A 83 91.16 -7.42 106.94
C LYS A 83 91.08 -7.20 105.43
N ILE A 84 92.09 -6.57 104.84
CA ILE A 84 92.21 -6.38 103.38
C ILE A 84 92.19 -7.74 102.66
N ARG A 85 92.93 -8.74 103.17
CA ARG A 85 92.94 -10.08 102.57
C ARG A 85 91.55 -10.70 102.57
N ASN A 86 90.85 -10.65 103.70
CA ASN A 86 89.51 -11.24 103.82
C ASN A 86 88.49 -10.52 102.92
N GLU A 87 88.52 -9.19 102.87
CA GLU A 87 87.67 -8.38 101.96
C GLU A 87 87.99 -8.69 100.49
N ASN A 88 89.27 -8.88 100.15
CA ASN A 88 89.69 -9.24 98.80
C ASN A 88 89.27 -10.68 98.43
N GLU A 89 89.31 -11.62 99.37
CA GLU A 89 88.79 -12.99 99.17
C GLU A 89 87.27 -12.98 99.00
N GLU A 90 86.55 -12.20 99.81
CA GLU A 90 85.10 -12.08 99.75
C GLU A 90 84.65 -11.41 98.44
N THR A 91 85.29 -10.32 98.03
CA THR A 91 85.04 -9.65 96.74
C THR A 91 85.37 -10.56 95.56
N ASN A 92 86.50 -11.27 95.57
CA ASN A 92 86.82 -12.26 94.53
C ASN A 92 85.79 -13.40 94.48
N SER A 93 85.31 -13.88 95.64
CA SER A 93 84.27 -14.90 95.69
C SER A 93 82.96 -14.40 95.07
N THR A 94 82.61 -13.13 95.32
CA THR A 94 81.40 -12.48 94.81
C THR A 94 81.50 -12.25 93.31
N LEU A 95 82.64 -11.76 92.81
CA LEU A 95 82.90 -11.57 91.39
C LEU A 95 82.88 -12.89 90.63
N LYS A 96 83.48 -13.96 91.17
CA LYS A 96 83.40 -15.31 90.56
C LYS A 96 81.96 -15.81 90.45
N LYS A 97 81.14 -15.61 91.49
CA LYS A 97 79.70 -15.96 91.45
C LYS A 97 78.96 -15.14 90.39
N GLN A 98 79.23 -13.83 90.29
CA GLN A 98 78.61 -12.97 89.27
C GLN A 98 79.04 -13.35 87.84
N LEU A 99 80.31 -13.68 87.63
CA LEU A 99 80.83 -14.13 86.34
C LEU A 99 80.12 -15.41 85.90
N LYS A 100 80.04 -16.41 86.78
CA LYS A 100 79.32 -17.66 86.51
C LYS A 100 77.85 -17.42 86.16
N MET A 101 77.16 -16.54 86.89
CA MET A 101 75.78 -16.17 86.56
C MET A 101 75.65 -15.46 85.20
N LYS A 102 76.63 -14.62 84.82
CA LYS A 102 76.64 -13.97 83.51
C LYS A 102 76.89 -14.98 82.39
N ASP A 103 77.81 -15.92 82.57
CA ASP A 103 78.09 -16.98 81.59
C ASP A 103 76.85 -17.87 81.38
N GLU A 104 76.17 -18.27 82.45
CA GLU A 104 74.92 -19.03 82.37
C GLU A 104 73.80 -18.25 81.65
N ARG A 105 73.73 -16.92 81.84
CA ARG A 105 72.79 -16.07 81.11
C ARG A 105 73.16 -15.93 79.63
N LEU A 106 74.46 -15.82 79.33
CA LEU A 106 74.96 -15.71 77.96
C LEU A 106 74.60 -16.97 77.16
N ILE A 107 74.87 -18.16 77.71
CA ILE A 107 74.50 -19.44 77.09
C ILE A 107 73.00 -19.50 76.77
N LYS A 108 72.14 -19.09 77.71
CA LYS A 108 70.67 -19.08 77.48
C LYS A 108 70.25 -18.10 76.39
N VAL A 109 70.94 -16.98 76.23
CA VAL A 109 70.65 -16.00 75.17
C VAL A 109 71.12 -16.54 73.82
N GLU A 110 72.30 -17.16 73.76
CA GLU A 110 72.83 -17.80 72.56
C GLU A 110 71.92 -18.94 72.07
N GLU A 111 71.40 -19.77 72.97
CA GLU A 111 70.41 -20.80 72.64
C GLU A 111 69.11 -20.21 72.07
N ARG A 112 68.60 -19.11 72.65
CA ARG A 112 67.41 -18.40 72.13
C ARG A 112 67.66 -17.77 70.77
N LEU A 113 68.84 -17.18 70.54
CA LEU A 113 69.23 -16.61 69.26
C LEU A 113 69.26 -17.71 68.19
N ARG A 114 69.89 -18.85 68.49
CA ARG A 114 69.93 -20.01 67.61
C ARG A 114 68.53 -20.51 67.24
N LEU A 115 67.63 -20.64 68.24
CA LEU A 115 66.25 -21.06 67.97
C LEU A 115 65.49 -20.05 67.09
N ASN A 116 65.66 -18.74 67.34
CA ASN A 116 65.06 -17.69 66.53
C ASN A 116 65.59 -17.71 65.08
N GLU A 117 66.89 -17.95 64.88
CA GLU A 117 67.47 -18.10 63.54
C GLU A 117 66.86 -19.29 62.80
N GLU A 118 66.68 -20.44 63.46
CA GLU A 118 66.00 -21.61 62.88
C GLU A 118 64.56 -21.30 62.49
N VAL A 119 63.81 -20.59 63.34
CA VAL A 119 62.43 -20.16 63.06
C VAL A 119 62.39 -19.21 61.87
N LEU A 120 63.28 -18.22 61.81
CA LEU A 120 63.35 -17.27 60.69
C LEU A 120 63.68 -17.97 59.37
N VAL A 121 64.54 -18.98 59.38
CA VAL A 121 64.84 -19.79 58.20
C VAL A 121 63.59 -20.57 57.74
N LYS A 122 62.82 -21.17 58.66
CA LYS A 122 61.55 -21.83 58.32
C LYS A 122 60.54 -20.84 57.72
N MET A 123 60.32 -19.69 58.37
CA MET A 123 59.39 -18.67 57.88
C MET A 123 59.78 -18.14 56.49
N ARG A 124 61.09 -17.97 56.22
CA ARG A 124 61.58 -17.60 54.89
C ARG A 124 61.25 -18.65 53.83
N ARG A 125 61.53 -19.93 54.12
CA ARG A 125 61.17 -21.03 53.20
C ARG A 125 59.67 -21.09 52.93
N ASP A 126 58.84 -20.93 53.95
CA ASP A 126 57.37 -20.95 53.79
C ASP A 126 56.87 -19.77 52.95
N ALA A 127 57.49 -18.59 53.10
CA ALA A 127 57.18 -17.42 52.28
C ALA A 127 57.57 -17.66 50.81
N GLU A 128 58.75 -18.23 50.58
CA GLU A 128 59.28 -18.55 49.25
C GLU A 128 58.40 -19.59 48.54
N ILE A 129 57.96 -20.64 49.25
CA ILE A 129 57.00 -21.63 48.72
C ILE A 129 55.66 -20.99 48.36
N LYS A 130 55.16 -20.07 49.19
CA LYS A 130 53.91 -19.35 48.91
C LYS A 130 54.05 -18.47 47.67
N GLU A 131 55.18 -17.79 47.50
CA GLU A 131 55.47 -16.96 46.34
C GLU A 131 55.52 -17.78 45.04
N ILE A 132 56.20 -18.93 45.06
CA ILE A 132 56.23 -19.88 43.94
C ILE A 132 54.80 -20.36 43.60
N ARG A 133 53.98 -20.69 44.61
CA ARG A 133 52.61 -21.15 44.37
C ARG A 133 51.73 -20.05 43.74
N ILE A 134 51.89 -18.80 44.18
CA ILE A 134 51.14 -17.66 43.63
C ILE A 134 51.56 -17.39 42.19
N THR A 135 52.86 -17.39 41.91
CA THR A 135 53.38 -17.14 40.54
C THR A 135 52.93 -18.21 39.56
N GLU A 136 52.87 -19.48 39.98
CA GLU A 136 52.36 -20.56 39.15
C GLU A 136 50.85 -20.43 38.88
N GLN A 137 50.06 -20.05 39.89
CA GLN A 137 48.64 -19.73 39.70
C GLN A 137 48.43 -18.57 38.74
N LEU A 138 49.22 -17.50 38.84
CA LEU A 138 49.18 -16.36 37.93
C LEU A 138 49.46 -16.81 36.50
N LYS A 139 50.52 -17.60 36.28
CA LYS A 139 50.86 -18.14 34.96
C LYS A 139 49.70 -18.94 34.34
N THR A 140 49.05 -19.81 35.12
CA THR A 140 47.89 -20.57 34.59
C THR A 140 46.68 -19.68 34.26
N LYS A 141 46.47 -18.59 35.02
CA LYS A 141 45.41 -17.62 34.73
C LYS A 141 45.74 -16.80 33.49
N ASP A 142 46.99 -16.38 33.31
CA ASP A 142 47.45 -15.64 32.13
C ASP A 142 47.30 -16.48 30.86
N GLU A 143 47.63 -17.78 30.93
CA GLU A 143 47.41 -18.71 29.81
C GLU A 143 45.92 -18.86 29.46
N LYS A 144 45.03 -18.90 30.46
CA LYS A 144 43.58 -18.94 30.24
C LYS A 144 43.06 -17.63 29.65
N LEU A 145 43.54 -16.49 30.14
CA LEU A 145 43.18 -15.18 29.65
C LEU A 145 43.59 -15.03 28.18
N ALA A 146 44.83 -15.38 27.83
CA ALA A 146 45.31 -15.35 26.45
C ALA A 146 44.47 -16.23 25.50
N LYS A 147 44.02 -17.41 25.96
CA LYS A 147 43.11 -18.27 25.18
C LYS A 147 41.74 -17.62 24.97
N LEU A 148 41.19 -16.98 26.00
CA LEU A 148 39.90 -16.28 25.91
C LEU A 148 40.01 -15.05 25.00
N GLU A 149 41.09 -14.29 25.08
CA GLU A 149 41.34 -13.13 24.22
C GLU A 149 41.43 -13.53 22.74
N ARG A 150 42.12 -14.63 22.42
CA ARG A 150 42.15 -15.18 21.05
C ARG A 150 40.75 -15.56 20.57
N LYS A 151 39.98 -16.33 21.36
CA LYS A 151 38.60 -16.70 21.02
C LYS A 151 37.70 -15.48 20.83
N LEU A 152 37.88 -14.44 21.65
CA LEU A 152 37.12 -13.19 21.55
C LEU A 152 37.48 -12.44 20.25
N LYS A 153 38.75 -12.45 19.86
CA LYS A 153 39.21 -11.86 18.59
C LYS A 153 38.60 -12.60 17.39
N ASP A 154 38.69 -13.92 17.37
CA ASP A 154 38.15 -14.75 16.28
C ASP A 154 36.62 -14.58 16.14
N THR A 155 35.90 -14.54 17.27
CA THR A 155 34.44 -14.33 17.24
C THR A 155 34.06 -12.93 16.75
N LYS A 156 34.82 -11.89 17.10
CA LYS A 156 34.63 -10.52 16.58
C LYS A 156 34.89 -10.44 15.08
N GLU A 157 35.95 -11.08 14.60
CA GLU A 157 36.27 -11.11 13.16
C GLU A 157 35.18 -11.84 12.37
N ASN A 158 34.72 -13.00 12.86
CA ASN A 158 33.61 -13.74 12.25
C ASN A 158 32.31 -12.93 12.26
N LEU A 159 32.00 -12.23 13.35
CA LEU A 159 30.82 -11.37 13.43
C LEU A 159 30.87 -10.23 12.40
N ASN A 160 32.03 -9.59 12.25
CA ASN A 160 32.21 -8.51 11.28
C ASN A 160 32.08 -9.03 9.84
N LYS A 161 32.63 -10.22 9.55
CA LYS A 161 32.47 -10.87 8.24
C LYS A 161 31.00 -11.19 7.95
N PHE A 162 30.28 -11.77 8.91
CA PHE A 162 28.86 -12.08 8.79
C PHE A 162 28.00 -10.81 8.60
N LYS A 163 28.33 -9.72 9.30
CA LYS A 163 27.67 -8.42 9.11
C LYS A 163 27.87 -7.89 7.68
N ALA A 164 29.10 -7.90 7.18
CA ALA A 164 29.40 -7.45 5.82
C ALA A 164 28.69 -8.31 4.75
N GLU A 165 28.62 -9.63 4.96
CA GLU A 165 27.88 -10.54 4.08
C GLU A 165 26.37 -10.22 4.09
N ASN A 166 25.78 -9.98 5.26
CA ASN A 166 24.38 -9.60 5.38
C ASN A 166 24.07 -8.25 4.73
N GLU A 167 24.92 -7.24 4.92
CA GLU A 167 24.78 -5.93 4.26
C GLU A 167 24.83 -6.08 2.73
N ALA A 168 25.73 -6.93 2.21
CA ALA A 168 25.81 -7.22 0.79
C ALA A 168 24.60 -8.00 0.24
N VAL A 169 23.95 -8.84 1.06
CA VAL A 169 22.69 -9.51 0.70
C VAL A 169 21.53 -8.51 0.72
N LEU A 170 21.45 -7.66 1.74
CA LEU A 170 20.45 -6.60 1.86
C LEU A 170 20.47 -5.68 0.64
N HIS A 171 21.63 -5.14 0.29
CA HIS A 171 21.79 -4.28 -0.89
C HIS A 171 21.40 -4.99 -2.20
N ARG A 172 21.68 -6.30 -2.32
CA ARG A 172 21.26 -7.09 -3.49
C ARG A 172 19.75 -7.27 -3.56
N LEU A 173 19.09 -7.50 -2.43
CA LEU A 173 17.64 -7.61 -2.35
C LEU A 173 16.96 -6.28 -2.66
N GLU A 174 17.43 -5.18 -2.07
CA GLU A 174 16.94 -3.82 -2.35
C GLU A 174 17.02 -3.51 -3.84
N LYS A 175 18.19 -3.70 -4.45
CA LYS A 175 18.37 -3.52 -5.90
C LYS A 175 17.40 -4.39 -6.72
N SER A 176 17.22 -5.66 -6.34
CA SER A 176 16.29 -6.55 -7.05
C SER A 176 14.83 -6.13 -6.91
N VAL A 177 14.44 -5.60 -5.76
CA VAL A 177 13.10 -5.07 -5.51
C VAL A 177 12.87 -3.81 -6.36
N ASP A 178 13.83 -2.90 -6.39
CA ASP A 178 13.75 -1.69 -7.22
C ASP A 178 13.62 -2.02 -8.71
N GLU A 179 14.47 -2.93 -9.22
CA GLU A 179 14.40 -3.40 -10.62
C GLU A 179 13.04 -4.00 -10.96
N LYS A 180 12.47 -4.82 -10.05
CA LYS A 180 11.14 -5.40 -10.23
C LYS A 180 10.04 -4.34 -10.20
N ASN A 181 10.12 -3.37 -9.28
CA ASN A 181 9.15 -2.29 -9.17
C ASN A 181 9.16 -1.39 -10.41
N THR A 182 10.34 -1.01 -10.91
CA THR A 182 10.47 -0.26 -12.17
C THR A 182 9.88 -1.04 -13.34
N ARG A 183 10.17 -2.35 -13.43
CA ARG A 183 9.59 -3.20 -14.48
C ARG A 183 8.06 -3.27 -14.40
N PHE A 184 7.51 -3.39 -13.20
CA PHE A 184 6.05 -3.39 -13.02
C PHE A 184 5.43 -2.05 -13.39
N SER A 185 6.06 -0.93 -13.05
CA SER A 185 5.58 0.41 -13.42
C SER A 185 5.50 0.58 -14.94
N ILE A 186 6.57 0.22 -15.67
CA ILE A 186 6.59 0.29 -17.14
C ILE A 186 5.51 -0.63 -17.76
N GLN A 187 5.29 -1.82 -17.18
CA GLN A 187 4.22 -2.72 -17.65
C GLN A 187 2.82 -2.18 -17.38
N MET A 188 2.60 -1.50 -16.26
CA MET A 188 1.34 -0.85 -15.93
C MET A 188 1.05 0.27 -16.92
N GLU A 189 1.99 1.20 -17.13
CA GLU A 189 1.84 2.29 -18.09
C GLU A 189 1.54 1.78 -19.52
N ALA A 190 2.25 0.73 -19.96
CA ALA A 190 2.01 0.12 -21.27
C ALA A 190 0.63 -0.59 -21.37
N LYS A 191 0.07 -1.07 -20.26
CA LYS A 191 -1.29 -1.63 -20.22
C LYS A 191 -2.33 -0.52 -20.22
N ASP A 192 -2.12 0.54 -19.44
CA ASP A 192 -3.01 1.70 -19.39
C ASP A 192 -3.12 2.38 -20.77
N GLU A 193 -2.00 2.51 -21.49
CA GLU A 193 -2.03 3.03 -22.87
C GLU A 193 -2.86 2.15 -23.82
N LYS A 194 -2.82 0.82 -23.63
CA LYS A 194 -3.65 -0.12 -24.41
C LYS A 194 -5.12 -0.01 -24.05
N ILE A 195 -5.45 0.16 -22.78
CA ILE A 195 -6.82 0.35 -22.29
C ILE A 195 -7.42 1.60 -22.95
N VAL A 196 -6.72 2.73 -22.91
CA VAL A 196 -7.17 3.98 -23.56
C VAL A 196 -7.43 3.78 -25.05
N LYS A 197 -6.56 3.05 -25.76
CA LYS A 197 -6.76 2.74 -27.20
C LYS A 197 -7.97 1.84 -27.45
N ILE A 198 -8.27 0.91 -26.55
CA ILE A 198 -9.43 0.02 -26.65
C ILE A 198 -10.71 0.82 -26.37
N GLU A 199 -10.73 1.65 -25.34
CA GLU A 199 -11.85 2.51 -24.97
C GLU A 199 -12.22 3.46 -26.12
N ALA A 200 -11.23 4.12 -26.74
CA ALA A 200 -11.47 4.99 -27.89
C ALA A 200 -12.05 4.23 -29.11
N LYS A 201 -11.63 2.98 -29.32
CA LYS A 201 -12.20 2.13 -30.39
C LYS A 201 -13.62 1.69 -30.06
N LEU A 202 -13.90 1.38 -28.79
CA LEU A 202 -15.22 1.00 -28.32
C LEU A 202 -16.20 2.16 -28.51
N GLU A 203 -15.84 3.36 -28.07
CA GLU A 203 -16.67 4.55 -28.22
C GLU A 203 -16.96 4.87 -29.70
N LYS A 204 -15.95 4.76 -30.57
CA LYS A 204 -16.14 4.91 -32.02
C LYS A 204 -17.11 3.86 -32.58
N ASN A 205 -17.03 2.62 -32.10
CA ASN A 205 -17.92 1.57 -32.57
C ASN A 205 -19.36 1.79 -32.09
N GLU A 206 -19.55 2.18 -30.82
CA GLU A 206 -20.86 2.52 -30.26
C GLU A 206 -21.54 3.65 -31.03
N ARG A 207 -20.80 4.69 -31.42
CA ARG A 207 -21.34 5.77 -32.28
C ARG A 207 -21.82 5.23 -33.64
N ARG A 208 -21.01 4.40 -34.30
CA ARG A 208 -21.38 3.78 -35.59
C ARG A 208 -22.60 2.86 -35.45
N THR A 209 -22.73 2.13 -34.34
CA THR A 209 -23.91 1.29 -34.09
C THR A 209 -25.16 2.14 -33.97
N LYS A 210 -25.10 3.27 -33.24
CA LYS A 210 -26.23 4.21 -33.14
C LYS A 210 -26.60 4.83 -34.48
N GLU A 211 -25.61 5.30 -35.25
CA GLU A 211 -25.82 5.81 -36.61
C GLU A 211 -26.50 4.75 -37.51
N ASN A 212 -26.02 3.51 -37.48
CA ASN A 212 -26.62 2.42 -38.25
C ASN A 212 -28.05 2.08 -37.77
N GLU A 213 -28.34 2.16 -36.48
CA GLU A 213 -29.69 1.95 -35.93
C GLU A 213 -30.67 3.04 -36.40
N GLU A 214 -30.22 4.30 -36.44
CA GLU A 214 -31.00 5.43 -36.99
C GLU A 214 -31.28 5.26 -38.48
N ASP A 215 -30.26 4.88 -39.28
CA ASP A 215 -30.41 4.60 -40.71
C ASP A 215 -31.39 3.44 -40.97
N LEU A 216 -31.34 2.37 -40.17
CA LEU A 216 -32.27 1.25 -40.28
C LEU A 216 -33.72 1.65 -39.98
N LEU A 217 -33.95 2.55 -39.03
CA LEU A 217 -35.29 3.07 -38.75
C LEU A 217 -35.82 3.90 -39.92
N GLN A 218 -34.99 4.78 -40.50
CA GLN A 218 -35.38 5.59 -41.67
C GLN A 218 -35.72 4.72 -42.87
N LEU A 219 -34.87 3.73 -43.18
CA LEU A 219 -35.13 2.79 -44.29
C LEU A 219 -36.41 1.98 -44.07
N ARG A 220 -36.73 1.64 -42.82
CA ARG A 220 -37.97 0.94 -42.47
C ARG A 220 -39.20 1.80 -42.77
N ASP A 221 -39.17 3.07 -42.39
CA ASP A 221 -40.26 4.01 -42.64
C ASP A 221 -40.44 4.25 -44.14
N GLU A 222 -39.35 4.43 -44.89
CA GLU A 222 -39.39 4.54 -46.34
C GLU A 222 -40.00 3.29 -47.02
N CYS A 223 -39.64 2.10 -46.55
CA CYS A 223 -40.18 0.85 -47.08
C CYS A 223 -41.68 0.77 -46.82
N GLY A 224 -42.14 1.15 -45.62
CA GLY A 224 -43.56 1.21 -45.28
C GLY A 224 -44.35 2.18 -46.18
N ILE A 225 -43.78 3.34 -46.51
CA ILE A 225 -44.40 4.30 -47.45
C ILE A 225 -44.48 3.70 -48.85
N LYS A 226 -43.39 3.08 -49.34
CA LYS A 226 -43.36 2.45 -50.68
C LYS A 226 -44.35 1.29 -50.77
N ASP A 227 -44.51 0.50 -49.71
CA ASP A 227 -45.50 -0.59 -49.66
C ASP A 227 -46.94 -0.06 -49.73
N GLN A 228 -47.24 1.06 -49.06
CA GLN A 228 -48.54 1.73 -49.18
C GLN A 228 -48.79 2.24 -50.62
N GLN A 229 -47.77 2.85 -51.24
CA GLN A 229 -47.85 3.32 -52.63
C GLN A 229 -48.07 2.16 -53.61
N LEU A 230 -47.34 1.04 -53.44
CA LEU A 230 -47.52 -0.16 -54.24
C LEU A 230 -48.92 -0.74 -54.08
N ALA A 231 -49.48 -0.78 -52.86
CA ALA A 231 -50.83 -1.26 -52.63
C ALA A 231 -51.90 -0.38 -53.33
N VAL A 232 -51.71 0.94 -53.38
CA VAL A 232 -52.61 1.85 -54.11
C VAL A 232 -52.51 1.62 -55.62
N LEU A 233 -51.29 1.51 -56.16
CA LEU A 233 -51.08 1.26 -57.59
C LEU A 233 -51.64 -0.11 -58.01
N ASP A 234 -51.47 -1.15 -57.19
CA ASP A 234 -51.98 -2.50 -57.48
C ASP A 234 -53.52 -2.54 -57.51
N ARG A 235 -54.18 -1.83 -56.57
CA ARG A 235 -55.64 -1.67 -56.61
C ARG A 235 -56.09 -0.95 -57.88
N GLY A 236 -55.43 0.15 -58.25
CA GLY A 236 -55.72 0.90 -59.47
C GLY A 236 -55.56 0.03 -60.73
N LEU A 237 -54.46 -0.71 -60.82
CA LEU A 237 -54.20 -1.63 -61.93
C LEU A 237 -55.24 -2.75 -62.00
N THR A 238 -55.62 -3.32 -60.87
CA THR A 238 -56.64 -4.38 -60.79
C THR A 238 -58.00 -3.87 -61.28
N MET A 239 -58.39 -2.66 -60.89
CA MET A 239 -59.62 -2.03 -61.34
C MET A 239 -59.59 -1.72 -62.84
N SER A 240 -58.49 -1.17 -63.34
CA SER A 240 -58.31 -0.90 -64.78
C SER A 240 -58.36 -2.20 -65.62
N LYS A 241 -57.76 -3.30 -65.14
CA LYS A 241 -57.86 -4.62 -65.79
C LYS A 241 -59.30 -5.12 -65.86
N LYS A 242 -60.07 -5.01 -64.76
CA LYS A 242 -61.50 -5.39 -64.74
C LYS A 242 -62.32 -4.55 -65.71
N MET A 243 -62.02 -3.26 -65.79
CA MET A 243 -62.66 -2.34 -66.72
C MET A 243 -62.39 -2.72 -68.18
N ALA A 244 -61.12 -2.92 -68.55
CA ALA A 244 -60.75 -3.36 -69.89
C ALA A 244 -61.44 -4.68 -70.26
N GLN A 245 -61.49 -5.65 -69.34
CA GLN A 245 -62.18 -6.92 -69.58
C GLN A 245 -63.69 -6.75 -69.79
N SER A 246 -64.36 -5.94 -68.98
CA SER A 246 -65.80 -5.69 -69.09
C SER A 246 -66.18 -4.95 -70.36
N LEU A 247 -65.33 -4.04 -70.83
CA LEU A 247 -65.47 -3.36 -72.11
C LEU A 247 -65.35 -4.36 -73.28
N LEU A 248 -64.47 -5.37 -73.20
CA LEU A 248 -64.34 -6.38 -74.26
C LEU A 248 -65.56 -7.30 -74.40
N THR A 249 -66.30 -7.55 -73.31
CA THR A 249 -67.41 -8.53 -73.29
C THR A 249 -68.80 -7.92 -73.46
N THR A 250 -68.92 -6.59 -73.42
CA THR A 250 -70.20 -5.89 -73.40
C THR A 250 -70.28 -4.94 -74.60
N PRO A 251 -71.45 -4.77 -75.24
CA PRO A 251 -71.60 -3.81 -76.33
C PRO A 251 -71.15 -2.40 -75.94
N GLN A 252 -70.59 -1.67 -76.89
CA GLN A 252 -70.07 -0.31 -76.68
C GLN A 252 -70.77 0.70 -77.60
N CYS A 253 -70.74 1.98 -77.22
CA CYS A 253 -71.12 3.08 -78.11
C CYS A 253 -70.18 3.16 -79.33
N PRO A 254 -70.68 3.42 -80.56
CA PRO A 254 -72.09 3.56 -80.92
C PRO A 254 -72.84 2.23 -80.78
N PHE A 255 -73.92 2.25 -80.01
CA PHE A 255 -74.68 1.06 -79.67
C PHE A 255 -75.82 0.89 -80.67
N THR A 256 -75.89 -0.30 -81.29
CA THR A 256 -76.96 -0.66 -82.21
C THR A 256 -77.87 -1.69 -81.54
N TRP A 257 -79.16 -1.37 -81.45
CA TRP A 257 -80.18 -2.24 -80.90
C TRP A 257 -81.21 -2.59 -81.95
N GLU A 258 -81.25 -3.87 -82.31
CA GLU A 258 -82.27 -4.43 -83.18
C GLU A 258 -83.45 -4.94 -82.36
N ILE A 259 -84.65 -4.52 -82.73
CA ILE A 259 -85.90 -4.95 -82.12
C ILE A 259 -86.69 -5.68 -83.20
N THR A 260 -86.69 -7.01 -83.11
CA THR A 260 -87.53 -7.90 -83.91
C THR A 260 -88.97 -7.92 -83.41
N ASP A 261 -89.89 -8.49 -84.19
CA ASP A 261 -91.30 -8.66 -83.83
C ASP A 261 -91.97 -7.31 -83.49
N PHE A 262 -91.61 -6.26 -84.25
CA PHE A 262 -92.01 -4.90 -83.96
C PHE A 262 -93.53 -4.74 -83.92
N VAL A 263 -94.26 -5.33 -84.87
CA VAL A 263 -95.73 -5.24 -84.93
C VAL A 263 -96.36 -5.77 -83.64
N SER A 264 -95.93 -6.93 -83.15
CA SER A 264 -96.45 -7.51 -81.91
C SER A 264 -96.12 -6.63 -80.70
N LYS A 265 -94.86 -6.18 -80.58
CA LYS A 265 -94.43 -5.32 -79.47
C LYS A 265 -95.12 -3.96 -79.51
N PHE A 266 -95.46 -3.46 -80.69
CA PHE A 266 -96.19 -2.22 -80.88
C PHE A 266 -97.66 -2.37 -80.47
N ASP A 267 -98.33 -3.46 -80.85
CA ASP A 267 -99.69 -3.76 -80.41
C ASP A 267 -99.77 -3.93 -78.88
N ASP A 268 -98.81 -4.65 -78.28
CA ASP A 268 -98.67 -4.78 -76.81
C ASP A 268 -98.46 -3.41 -76.15
N ALA A 269 -97.61 -2.56 -76.73
CA ALA A 269 -97.41 -1.20 -76.23
C ALA A 269 -98.66 -0.33 -76.36
N ARG A 270 -99.53 -0.59 -77.36
CA ARG A 270 -100.80 0.13 -77.52
C ARG A 270 -101.84 -0.30 -76.49
N GLU A 271 -101.90 -1.59 -76.16
CA GLU A 271 -102.86 -2.13 -75.20
C GLU A 271 -102.45 -1.89 -73.75
N PHE A 272 -101.17 -2.13 -73.42
CA PHE A 272 -100.68 -2.13 -72.04
C PHE A 272 -99.76 -0.96 -71.69
N ASN A 273 -99.53 -0.02 -72.62
CA ASN A 273 -98.58 1.07 -72.46
C ASN A 273 -97.17 0.57 -72.05
N ASN A 274 -96.77 -0.58 -72.60
CA ASN A 274 -95.54 -1.25 -72.26
C ASN A 274 -94.32 -0.51 -72.82
N ARG A 275 -93.19 -0.60 -72.11
CA ARG A 275 -91.89 -0.09 -72.53
C ARG A 275 -90.91 -1.24 -72.65
N ILE A 276 -90.01 -1.15 -73.61
CA ILE A 276 -88.96 -2.13 -73.81
C ILE A 276 -87.61 -1.51 -73.49
N HIS A 277 -86.68 -2.36 -73.05
CA HIS A 277 -85.35 -1.99 -72.61
C HIS A 277 -84.31 -2.72 -73.44
N SER A 278 -83.25 -2.03 -73.85
CA SER A 278 -82.11 -2.67 -74.48
C SER A 278 -81.27 -3.43 -73.44
N PRO A 279 -80.43 -4.38 -73.88
CA PRO A 279 -79.28 -4.78 -73.08
C PRO A 279 -78.48 -3.55 -72.66
N SER A 280 -77.89 -3.59 -71.48
CA SER A 280 -76.98 -2.52 -71.07
C SER A 280 -75.71 -2.54 -71.91
N PHE A 281 -75.18 -1.35 -72.20
CA PHE A 281 -73.96 -1.16 -72.97
C PHE A 281 -73.08 -0.12 -72.29
N PHE A 282 -71.78 -0.16 -72.59
CA PHE A 282 -70.86 0.88 -72.12
C PHE A 282 -70.74 1.99 -73.15
N CYS A 283 -70.69 3.23 -72.68
CA CYS A 283 -70.33 4.37 -73.51
C CYS A 283 -69.14 5.10 -72.90
N LEU A 284 -68.36 5.72 -73.79
CA LEU A 284 -67.26 6.62 -73.42
C LEU A 284 -66.23 5.89 -72.55
N GLU A 285 -65.74 6.56 -71.51
CA GLU A 285 -64.76 6.06 -70.54
C GLU A 285 -65.36 5.06 -69.53
N GLY A 286 -66.46 4.35 -69.84
CA GLY A 286 -66.97 3.26 -69.01
C GLY A 286 -68.30 3.52 -68.29
N TYR A 287 -69.04 4.57 -68.66
CA TYR A 287 -70.42 4.76 -68.20
C TYR A 287 -71.28 3.63 -68.73
N LYS A 288 -72.05 2.99 -67.85
CA LYS A 288 -73.02 1.96 -68.23
C LYS A 288 -74.37 2.63 -68.46
N GLY A 289 -74.99 2.32 -69.60
CA GLY A 289 -76.30 2.86 -69.94
C GLY A 289 -77.17 1.85 -70.67
N MET A 290 -78.41 2.23 -70.89
CA MET A 290 -79.40 1.43 -71.60
C MET A 290 -80.38 2.32 -72.36
N LEU A 291 -80.97 1.80 -73.43
CA LEU A 291 -82.07 2.45 -74.14
C LEU A 291 -83.39 1.94 -73.59
N LYS A 292 -84.30 2.88 -73.33
CA LYS A 292 -85.69 2.61 -72.93
C LYS A 292 -86.60 3.18 -74.01
N VAL A 293 -87.40 2.33 -74.65
CA VAL A 293 -88.24 2.71 -75.79
C VAL A 293 -89.71 2.44 -75.47
N TYR A 294 -90.54 3.46 -75.67
CA TYR A 294 -91.99 3.40 -75.66
C TYR A 294 -92.46 3.41 -77.11
N LEU A 295 -92.80 2.24 -77.63
CA LEU A 295 -93.18 2.08 -79.04
C LEU A 295 -94.47 2.84 -79.39
N ASN A 296 -95.41 2.95 -78.45
CA ASN A 296 -96.62 3.75 -78.61
C ASN A 296 -96.49 5.17 -78.03
N GLY A 297 -95.28 5.61 -77.69
CA GLY A 297 -95.01 6.94 -77.13
C GLY A 297 -95.24 7.04 -75.63
N ASN A 298 -94.79 8.16 -75.04
CA ASN A 298 -94.91 8.43 -73.62
C ASN A 298 -95.45 9.86 -73.38
N GLY A 299 -96.26 10.03 -72.33
CA GLY A 299 -96.84 11.33 -71.95
C GLY A 299 -97.67 11.96 -73.07
N ASN A 300 -97.30 13.18 -73.47
CA ASN A 300 -97.99 13.95 -74.52
C ASN A 300 -97.85 13.34 -75.93
N TYR A 301 -96.95 12.36 -76.10
CA TYR A 301 -96.68 11.73 -77.40
C TYR A 301 -97.36 10.37 -77.57
N THR A 302 -98.07 9.89 -76.54
CA THR A 302 -98.78 8.62 -76.55
C THR A 302 -99.73 8.51 -77.75
N GLY A 303 -99.73 7.38 -78.46
CA GLY A 303 -100.54 7.11 -79.64
C GLY A 303 -100.03 7.74 -80.94
N THR A 304 -99.05 8.64 -80.88
CA THR A 304 -98.67 9.47 -82.05
C THR A 304 -97.20 9.38 -82.46
N HIS A 305 -96.31 9.05 -81.53
CA HIS A 305 -94.87 8.94 -81.77
C HIS A 305 -94.28 7.76 -81.00
N ILE A 306 -93.19 7.18 -81.48
CA ILE A 306 -92.27 6.37 -80.67
C ILE A 306 -91.44 7.32 -79.82
N THR A 307 -91.21 6.99 -78.54
CA THR A 307 -90.31 7.74 -77.66
C THR A 307 -89.17 6.84 -77.22
N ALA A 308 -87.92 7.23 -77.50
CA ALA A 308 -86.73 6.50 -77.09
C ALA A 308 -85.92 7.38 -76.14
N THR A 309 -85.49 6.85 -75.00
CA THR A 309 -84.64 7.55 -74.02
C THR A 309 -83.38 6.75 -73.71
N PHE A 310 -82.26 7.42 -73.50
CA PHE A 310 -81.05 6.83 -72.92
C PHE A 310 -81.04 7.08 -71.42
N ASP A 311 -81.00 6.01 -70.62
CA ASP A 311 -80.87 6.10 -69.17
C ASP A 311 -79.48 5.61 -68.73
N LEU A 312 -78.84 6.34 -67.81
CA LEU A 312 -77.67 5.84 -67.09
C LEU A 312 -78.10 4.80 -66.05
N VAL A 313 -77.34 3.71 -65.96
CA VAL A 313 -77.58 2.64 -64.98
C VAL A 313 -76.34 2.41 -64.12
N PRO A 314 -76.49 1.90 -62.87
CA PRO A 314 -75.35 1.63 -62.00
C PRO A 314 -74.33 0.72 -62.68
N GLY A 315 -73.12 1.24 -62.82
CA GLY A 315 -71.98 0.57 -63.43
C GLY A 315 -70.97 0.09 -62.38
N PRO A 316 -70.25 -1.02 -62.64
CA PRO A 316 -69.21 -1.50 -61.73
C PRO A 316 -67.98 -0.57 -61.67
N PHE A 317 -67.92 0.46 -62.52
CA PHE A 317 -66.81 1.41 -62.62
C PHE A 317 -67.18 2.82 -62.14
N ASP A 318 -68.41 3.04 -61.66
CA ASP A 318 -68.93 4.37 -61.33
C ASP A 318 -68.06 5.13 -60.31
N ASP A 319 -67.37 4.42 -59.41
CA ASP A 319 -66.45 5.03 -58.42
C ASP A 319 -65.20 5.66 -59.05
N MET A 320 -64.85 5.29 -60.28
CA MET A 320 -63.72 5.84 -61.04
C MET A 320 -64.13 6.89 -62.07
N LEU A 321 -65.44 7.07 -62.29
CA LEU A 321 -65.98 7.99 -63.29
C LEU A 321 -66.23 9.37 -62.69
N THR A 322 -66.18 10.40 -63.53
CA THR A 322 -66.41 11.79 -63.12
C THR A 322 -67.90 12.11 -63.13
N TRP A 323 -68.49 12.31 -61.95
CA TRP A 323 -69.90 12.67 -61.82
C TRP A 323 -70.09 14.16 -61.47
N PRO A 324 -71.14 14.83 -62.00
CA PRO A 324 -72.08 14.35 -63.01
C PRO A 324 -71.41 14.18 -64.39
N MET A 325 -71.95 13.30 -65.23
CA MET A 325 -71.40 13.00 -66.56
C MET A 325 -71.26 14.30 -67.38
N SER A 326 -70.06 14.53 -67.93
CA SER A 326 -69.68 15.79 -68.59
C SER A 326 -70.06 15.89 -70.08
N TYR A 327 -70.42 14.77 -70.70
CA TYR A 327 -70.81 14.68 -72.10
C TYR A 327 -72.19 15.27 -72.34
N ASP A 328 -72.33 16.07 -73.41
CA ASP A 328 -73.48 16.95 -73.58
C ASP A 328 -74.16 16.84 -74.94
N ARG A 329 -73.78 15.84 -75.75
CA ARG A 329 -74.35 15.57 -77.06
C ARG A 329 -74.67 14.08 -77.24
N PHE A 330 -75.93 13.80 -77.54
CA PHE A 330 -76.46 12.44 -77.70
C PHE A 330 -77.16 12.32 -79.05
N SER A 331 -76.76 11.37 -79.87
CA SER A 331 -77.38 11.10 -81.17
C SER A 331 -78.23 9.83 -81.10
N PHE A 332 -79.48 9.96 -81.53
CA PHE A 332 -80.41 8.85 -81.72
C PHE A 332 -80.74 8.75 -83.20
N LYS A 333 -80.48 7.60 -83.80
CA LYS A 333 -80.88 7.28 -85.17
C LYS A 333 -81.83 6.10 -85.13
N PHE A 334 -82.86 6.18 -85.95
CA PHE A 334 -83.86 5.16 -86.09
C PHE A 334 -83.92 4.72 -87.54
N CYS A 335 -83.63 3.44 -87.75
CA CYS A 335 -83.53 2.85 -89.05
C CYS A 335 -84.56 1.72 -89.21
N ILE A 336 -85.07 1.58 -90.43
CA ILE A 336 -85.91 0.46 -90.84
C ILE A 336 -85.31 -0.09 -92.12
N ASN A 337 -85.06 -1.40 -92.19
CA ASN A 337 -84.44 -2.07 -93.34
C ASN A 337 -83.15 -1.38 -93.82
N GLY A 338 -82.34 -0.85 -92.89
CA GLY A 338 -81.10 -0.13 -93.19
C GLY A 338 -81.25 1.32 -93.69
N ALA A 339 -82.47 1.82 -93.89
CA ALA A 339 -82.72 3.22 -94.25
C ALA A 339 -82.89 4.09 -92.99
N ASP A 340 -82.25 5.27 -92.96
CA ASP A 340 -82.43 6.26 -91.89
C ASP A 340 -83.80 6.94 -92.04
N ILE A 341 -84.69 6.66 -91.09
CA ILE A 341 -86.07 7.18 -91.07
C ILE A 341 -86.15 8.45 -90.24
N ALA A 342 -85.37 8.52 -89.16
CA ALA A 342 -85.28 9.68 -88.30
C ALA A 342 -83.95 9.66 -87.54
N SER A 343 -83.26 10.80 -87.57
CA SER A 343 -82.07 11.07 -86.78
C SER A 343 -82.25 12.36 -86.00
N GLN A 344 -81.92 12.33 -84.72
CA GLN A 344 -81.94 13.49 -83.85
C GLN A 344 -80.71 13.49 -82.96
N THR A 345 -79.96 14.60 -83.01
CA THR A 345 -78.90 14.88 -82.05
C THR A 345 -79.39 15.91 -81.04
N ILE A 346 -79.40 15.51 -79.78
CA ILE A 346 -79.76 16.33 -78.64
C ILE A 346 -78.48 16.91 -78.07
N LYS A 347 -78.38 18.24 -78.06
CA LYS A 347 -77.30 18.96 -77.38
C LYS A 347 -77.85 19.66 -76.15
N ARG A 348 -77.10 19.67 -75.06
CA ARG A 348 -77.43 20.44 -73.86
C ARG A 348 -77.57 21.93 -74.17
N SER A 349 -78.73 22.51 -73.84
CA SER A 349 -78.92 23.96 -73.76
C SER A 349 -78.46 24.44 -72.39
N ALA A 350 -77.42 25.29 -72.34
CA ALA A 350 -76.98 25.90 -71.09
C ALA A 350 -78.07 26.86 -70.58
N GLY A 351 -78.90 26.43 -69.61
CA GLY A 351 -79.85 27.33 -68.94
C GLY A 351 -81.15 26.74 -68.40
N GLU A 352 -81.52 25.50 -68.70
CA GLU A 352 -82.77 24.93 -68.17
C GLU A 352 -82.52 24.02 -66.96
N GLY A 353 -82.84 24.50 -65.76
CA GLY A 353 -82.68 23.80 -64.48
C GLY A 353 -83.60 22.58 -64.27
N ARG A 354 -84.09 21.95 -65.34
CA ARG A 354 -84.98 20.76 -65.29
C ARG A 354 -84.26 19.42 -65.40
N TRP A 355 -82.94 19.40 -65.65
CA TRP A 355 -82.19 18.20 -66.03
C TRP A 355 -80.95 17.95 -65.16
N LYS A 356 -80.87 18.57 -63.97
CA LYS A 356 -79.64 18.56 -63.14
C LYS A 356 -79.39 17.22 -62.46
N ASP A 357 -80.44 16.47 -62.17
CA ASP A 357 -80.38 15.17 -61.49
C ASP A 357 -80.09 14.02 -62.48
N ASP A 358 -80.37 14.25 -63.77
CA ASP A 358 -80.33 13.26 -64.85
C ASP A 358 -78.92 12.83 -65.30
N TYR A 359 -77.88 13.55 -64.86
CA TYR A 359 -76.47 13.24 -65.12
C TYR A 359 -75.71 12.80 -63.87
N THR A 360 -76.40 12.68 -62.73
CA THR A 360 -75.80 12.25 -61.48
C THR A 360 -75.62 10.74 -61.46
N ARG A 361 -74.78 10.26 -60.53
CA ARG A 361 -74.50 8.84 -60.39
C ARG A 361 -75.81 8.08 -60.13
N PRO A 362 -76.19 7.11 -60.98
CA PRO A 362 -77.41 6.34 -60.77
C PRO A 362 -77.24 5.43 -59.55
N GLU A 363 -78.21 5.43 -58.65
CA GLU A 363 -78.23 4.56 -57.46
C GLU A 363 -79.03 3.27 -57.70
N ASP A 364 -79.97 3.30 -58.64
CA ASP A 364 -80.94 2.23 -58.90
C ASP A 364 -81.17 2.06 -60.40
N GLU A 365 -80.99 0.84 -60.90
CA GLU A 365 -81.17 0.45 -62.30
C GLU A 365 -82.62 0.65 -62.77
N GLN A 366 -83.61 0.59 -61.86
CA GLN A 366 -85.03 0.74 -62.23
C GLN A 366 -85.52 2.19 -62.25
N LYS A 367 -84.87 3.08 -61.49
CA LYS A 367 -85.27 4.49 -61.45
C LYS A 367 -84.75 5.24 -62.66
N GLY A 368 -83.53 4.92 -63.13
CA GLY A 368 -82.86 5.68 -64.18
C GLY A 368 -82.66 7.14 -63.76
N SER A 369 -81.67 7.81 -64.33
CA SER A 369 -81.42 9.21 -63.97
C SER A 369 -82.48 10.17 -64.54
N GLY A 370 -83.27 9.76 -65.54
CA GLY A 370 -84.19 10.64 -66.27
C GLY A 370 -83.65 10.83 -67.68
N GLY A 371 -84.02 9.91 -68.58
CA GLY A 371 -83.27 9.77 -69.82
C GLY A 371 -83.45 10.88 -70.86
N TRP A 372 -82.39 11.14 -71.60
CA TRP A 372 -82.42 11.97 -72.81
C TRP A 372 -83.13 11.22 -73.90
N GLY A 373 -84.15 11.81 -74.49
CA GLY A 373 -84.95 11.08 -75.46
C GLY A 373 -85.34 11.86 -76.70
N THR A 374 -85.48 11.08 -77.77
CA THR A 374 -86.01 11.51 -79.04
C THR A 374 -87.44 11.00 -79.21
N THR A 375 -88.22 11.69 -80.05
CA THR A 375 -89.54 11.22 -80.48
C THR A 375 -89.60 11.12 -82.00
N ILE A 376 -90.24 10.06 -82.48
CA ILE A 376 -90.37 9.76 -83.92
C ILE A 376 -91.83 9.58 -84.23
N SER A 377 -92.39 10.44 -85.09
CA SER A 377 -93.81 10.36 -85.42
C SER A 377 -94.15 9.03 -86.09
N HIS A 378 -95.24 8.39 -85.67
CA HIS A 378 -95.77 7.19 -86.32
C HIS A 378 -96.07 7.44 -87.81
N ARG A 379 -96.30 8.70 -88.20
CA ARG A 379 -96.51 9.07 -89.62
C ARG A 379 -95.28 8.87 -90.50
N LYS A 380 -94.08 8.84 -89.91
CA LYS A 380 -92.82 8.58 -90.63
C LYS A 380 -92.56 7.08 -90.80
N LEU A 381 -93.31 6.23 -90.09
CA LEU A 381 -93.17 4.79 -90.22
C LEU A 381 -93.78 4.31 -91.54
N PRO A 382 -93.17 3.30 -92.18
CA PRO A 382 -93.77 2.68 -93.35
C PRO A 382 -95.09 2.00 -92.95
N LYS A 383 -96.00 1.88 -93.92
CA LYS A 383 -97.29 1.19 -93.70
C LYS A 383 -97.15 -0.33 -93.63
N ILE A 384 -96.06 -0.86 -94.20
CA ILE A 384 -95.74 -2.28 -94.26
C ILE A 384 -94.27 -2.41 -93.87
N PHE A 385 -93.97 -3.29 -92.91
CA PHE A 385 -92.62 -3.63 -92.49
C PHE A 385 -92.23 -4.95 -93.16
N GLU A 386 -91.20 -4.94 -94.01
CA GLU A 386 -90.82 -6.15 -94.78
C GLU A 386 -90.16 -7.21 -93.88
N ASP A 387 -89.29 -6.79 -92.95
CA ASP A 387 -88.52 -7.69 -92.07
C ASP A 387 -88.97 -7.64 -90.59
N ASP A 388 -90.11 -6.99 -90.30
CA ASP A 388 -90.68 -6.74 -88.96
C ASP A 388 -89.65 -6.35 -87.87
N THR A 389 -88.61 -5.64 -88.30
CA THR A 389 -87.46 -5.28 -87.46
C THR A 389 -87.19 -3.79 -87.58
N ILE A 390 -86.97 -3.17 -86.43
CA ILE A 390 -86.53 -1.78 -86.34
C ILE A 390 -85.18 -1.72 -85.63
N THR A 391 -84.39 -0.71 -85.96
CA THR A 391 -83.04 -0.56 -85.39
C THR A 391 -82.89 0.82 -84.78
N PHE A 392 -82.46 0.87 -83.52
CA PHE A 392 -82.00 2.09 -82.87
C PHE A 392 -80.48 2.11 -82.83
N ILE A 393 -79.88 3.19 -83.29
CA ILE A 393 -78.45 3.45 -83.13
C ILE A 393 -78.31 4.64 -82.19
N PHE A 394 -77.58 4.45 -81.11
CA PHE A 394 -77.29 5.47 -80.13
C PHE A 394 -75.79 5.74 -80.04
N GLU A 395 -75.42 7.01 -80.03
CA GLU A 395 -74.04 7.46 -79.98
C GLU A 395 -73.92 8.68 -79.07
N ILE A 396 -72.80 8.79 -78.37
CA ILE A 396 -72.44 9.97 -77.58
C ILE A 396 -71.26 10.62 -78.26
N GLU A 397 -71.37 11.92 -78.54
CA GLU A 397 -70.38 12.73 -79.29
C GLU A 397 -69.61 13.69 -78.40
#